data_AF-A0A0S3TMU3-F1
#
_entry.id   AF-A0A0S3TMU3-F1
#
_cell.length_a   1.000
_cell.length_b   1.000
_cell.length_c   1.000
_cell.angle_alpha   90.00
_cell.angle_beta   90.00
_cell.angle_gamma   90.00
#
_symmetry.space_group_name_H-M   'P 1'
#
loop_
_entity.id
_entity.type
_entity.pdbx_description
1 polymer ?
#
loop_
_entity_poly.entity_id
_entity_poly.type
_entity_poly.pdbx_seq_one_letter_code
_entity_poly.pdbx_strand_id
1 'polypeptide(L)' 'MTSQTLDIFQALDKARAICNQEGTNSNECILAWEIVEKLRAEQSHQQQITKRKTDLERYCEIHPEAIECRIYDI' A
#
# COMPACT_ATOMS: atom_id res chain seq x y z
N MET A 1 -3.02 0.44 -17.06
CA MET A 1 -2.08 -0.18 -16.10
C MET A 1 -1.08 0.90 -15.69
N THR A 2 -0.87 1.16 -14.40
CA THR A 2 0.06 2.20 -13.93
C THR A 2 1.48 1.66 -13.88
N SER A 3 2.50 2.53 -13.96
CA SER A 3 3.92 2.13 -13.93
C SER A 3 4.24 1.25 -12.70
N GLN A 4 3.72 1.63 -11.52
CA GLN A 4 3.92 0.88 -10.28
C GLN A 4 3.35 -0.54 -10.32
N THR A 5 2.29 -0.80 -11.10
CA THR A 5 1.76 -2.16 -11.21
C THR A 5 2.73 -3.06 -11.98
N LEU A 6 3.38 -2.52 -13.02
CA LEU A 6 4.39 -3.23 -13.80
C LEU A 6 5.59 -3.62 -12.94
N ASP A 7 6.04 -2.70 -12.07
CA ASP A 7 7.18 -2.92 -11.17
C ASP A 7 6.90 -4.07 -10.18
N ILE A 8 5.68 -4.17 -9.64
CA ILE A 8 5.28 -5.27 -8.76
C ILE A 8 5.28 -6.61 -9.50
N PHE A 9 4.79 -6.67 -10.74
CA PHE A 9 4.81 -7.91 -11.53
C PHE A 9 6.23 -8.36 -11.85
N GLN A 10 7.12 -7.44 -12.22
CA GLN A 10 8.53 -7.76 -12.41
C GLN A 10 9.21 -8.24 -11.13
N ALA A 11 8.90 -7.62 -9.99
CA ALA A 11 9.41 -8.05 -8.69
C ALA A 11 8.91 -9.45 -8.30
N LEU A 12 7.65 -9.79 -8.61
CA LEU A 12 7.10 -11.13 -8.39
C LEU A 12 7.82 -12.20 -9.20
N ASP A 13 8.06 -11.94 -10.48
CA ASP A 13 8.77 -12.89 -11.34
C ASP A 13 10.23 -13.08 -10.90
N LYS A 14 10.90 -11.98 -10.50
CA LYS A 14 12.24 -12.03 -9.91
C LYS A 14 12.26 -12.83 -8.60
N ALA A 15 11.34 -12.58 -7.69
CA ALA A 15 11.27 -13.29 -6.43
C ALA A 15 11.08 -14.80 -6.64
N ARG A 16 10.17 -15.19 -7.54
CA ARG A 16 9.98 -16.60 -7.91
C ARG A 16 11.24 -17.21 -8.52
N ALA A 17 11.90 -16.51 -9.43
CA ALA A 17 13.13 -16.99 -10.07
C ALA A 17 14.25 -17.20 -9.03
N ILE A 18 14.45 -16.25 -8.12
CA ILE A 18 15.45 -16.32 -7.05
C ILE A 18 15.13 -17.49 -6.10
N CYS A 19 13.88 -17.61 -5.64
CA CYS A 19 13.48 -18.72 -4.76
C CYS A 19 13.63 -20.10 -5.42
N ASN A 20 13.42 -20.19 -6.74
CA ASN A 20 13.62 -21.43 -7.49
C ASN A 20 15.11 -21.77 -7.68
N GLN A 21 16.00 -20.77 -7.74
CA GLN A 21 17.44 -20.95 -7.96
C GLN A 21 18.20 -21.17 -6.64
N GLU A 22 17.97 -20.31 -5.65
CA GLU A 22 18.67 -20.29 -4.37
C GLU A 22 18.01 -21.17 -3.30
N GLY A 23 16.76 -21.60 -3.55
CA GLY A 23 15.95 -22.39 -2.64
C GLY A 23 14.99 -21.54 -1.81
N THR A 24 13.87 -22.13 -1.39
CA THR A 24 12.74 -21.40 -0.78
C THR A 24 13.04 -20.80 0.61
N ASN A 25 14.03 -21.35 1.31
CA ASN A 25 14.44 -20.90 2.65
C ASN A 25 15.77 -20.13 2.62
N SER A 26 16.28 -19.79 1.44
CA SER A 26 17.47 -18.96 1.29
C SER A 26 17.19 -17.51 1.73
N ASN A 27 18.24 -16.82 2.17
CA ASN A 27 18.12 -15.40 2.53
C ASN A 27 17.75 -14.56 1.30
N GLU A 28 18.26 -14.95 0.14
CA GLU A 28 18.03 -14.34 -1.16
C GLU A 28 16.54 -14.40 -1.55
N CYS A 29 15.89 -15.55 -1.34
CA CYS A 29 14.45 -15.69 -1.54
C CYS A 29 13.64 -14.81 -0.59
N ILE A 30 14.02 -14.75 0.69
CA ILE A 30 13.34 -13.92 1.70
C ILE A 30 13.45 -12.44 1.33
N LEU A 31 14.66 -11.96 1.04
CA LEU A 31 14.90 -10.57 0.62
C LEU A 31 14.15 -10.21 -0.66
N ALA A 32 14.07 -11.14 -1.62
CA ALA A 32 13.32 -10.90 -2.85
C ALA A 32 11.81 -10.73 -2.59
N TRP A 33 11.24 -11.48 -1.64
CA TRP A 33 9.86 -11.30 -1.21
C TRP A 33 9.63 -10.04 -0.37
N GLU A 34 10.58 -9.63 0.47
CA GLU A 34 10.52 -8.35 1.20
C GLU A 34 10.41 -7.16 0.23
N ILE A 35 11.13 -7.21 -0.90
CA ILE A 35 11.02 -6.19 -1.95
C ILE A 35 9.59 -6.14 -2.53
N VAL A 36 8.99 -7.30 -2.81
CA VAL A 36 7.59 -7.37 -3.31
C VAL A 36 6.62 -6.80 -2.28
N GLU A 37 6.80 -7.14 -1.01
CA GLU A 37 5.95 -6.66 0.09
C GLU A 37 6.03 -5.13 0.22
N LYS A 38 7.25 -4.57 0.22
CA LYS A 38 7.47 -3.13 0.27
C LYS A 38 6.81 -2.40 -0.90
N LEU A 39 6.95 -2.89 -2.13
CA LEU A 39 6.32 -2.27 -3.31
C LEU A 39 4.79 -2.27 -3.21
N ARG A 40 4.21 -3.35 -2.68
CA ARG A 40 2.76 -3.44 -2.44
C ARG A 40 2.30 -2.51 -1.32
N ALA A 41 3.08 -2.40 -0.24
CA ALA A 41 2.81 -1.48 0.86
C ALA A 41 2.81 -0.03 0.37
N GLU A 42 3.81 0.36 -0.43
CA GLU A 42 3.87 1.68 -1.06
C GLU A 42 2.68 1.92 -1.99
N GLN A 43 2.33 0.96 -2.85
CA GLN A 43 1.16 1.08 -3.72
C GLN A 43 -0.12 1.29 -2.91
N SER A 44 -0.32 0.53 -1.83
CA SER A 44 -1.48 0.69 -0.93
C SER A 44 -1.49 2.07 -0.29
N HIS A 45 -0.33 2.55 0.16
CA HIS A 45 -0.19 3.89 0.73
C HIS A 45 -0.55 4.99 -0.28
N GLN A 46 -0.05 4.88 -1.52
CA GLN A 46 -0.41 5.82 -2.60
C GLN A 46 -1.91 5.79 -2.91
N GLN A 47 -2.54 4.61 -2.87
CA GLN A 47 -4.00 4.49 -3.03
C GLN A 47 -4.77 5.16 -1.88
N GLN A 48 -4.28 5.08 -0.64
CA GLN A 48 -4.88 5.78 0.49
C GLN A 48 -4.76 7.30 0.36
N ILE A 49 -3.60 7.82 -0.05
CA ILE A 49 -3.40 9.27 -0.27
C ILE A 49 -4.30 9.79 -1.40
N THR A 50 -4.44 9.02 -2.47
CA THR A 50 -5.26 9.41 -3.64
C THR A 50 -6.75 9.20 -3.42
N LYS A 51 -7.16 8.56 -2.33
CA LYS A 51 -8.57 8.38 -1.98
C LYS A 51 -9.19 9.76 -1.74
N ARG A 52 -10.22 10.07 -2.53
CA ARG A 52 -10.97 11.31 -2.34
C ARG A 52 -11.67 11.27 -1.00
N LYS A 53 -11.57 12.37 -0.25
CA LYS A 53 -12.41 12.63 0.92
C LYS A 53 -13.88 12.50 0.52
N THR A 54 -14.63 11.77 1.33
CA THR A 54 -16.08 11.71 1.30
C THR A 54 -16.67 13.09 1.53
N ASP A 55 -17.94 13.27 1.16
CA ASP A 55 -18.61 14.55 1.35
C ASP A 55 -18.73 14.91 2.84
N LEU A 56 -18.86 13.92 3.73
CA LEU A 56 -18.85 14.13 5.18
C LEU A 56 -17.48 14.61 5.68
N GLU A 57 -16.39 13.95 5.27
CA GLU A 57 -15.03 14.37 5.65
C GLU A 57 -14.76 15.81 5.19
N ARG A 58 -15.14 16.16 3.95
CA ARG A 58 -15.00 17.53 3.44
C ARG A 58 -15.86 18.53 4.22
N TYR A 59 -17.08 18.16 4.57
CA TYR A 59 -17.98 19.01 5.34
C TYR A 59 -17.43 19.27 6.75
N CYS A 60 -16.97 18.22 7.44
CA CYS A 60 -16.41 18.34 8.79
C CYS A 60 -15.09 19.11 8.87
N GLU A 61 -14.33 19.18 7.77
CA GLU A 61 -13.15 20.04 7.68
C GLU A 61 -13.48 21.54 7.65
N ILE A 62 -14.65 21.90 7.12
CA ILE A 62 -15.11 23.28 7.01
C ILE A 62 -15.98 23.67 8.22
N HIS A 63 -16.72 22.70 8.77
CA HIS A 63 -17.69 22.88 9.86
C HIS A 63 -17.42 21.90 11.02
N PRO A 64 -16.30 22.03 11.74
CA PRO A 64 -15.96 21.13 12.85
C PRO A 64 -16.95 21.19 14.03
N GLU A 65 -17.69 22.29 14.17
CA GLU A 65 -18.68 22.50 15.23
C GLU A 65 -20.03 21.77 14.99
N ALA A 66 -20.27 21.33 13.75
CA ALA A 66 -21.47 20.62 13.35
C ALA A 66 -21.64 19.34 14.18
N ILE A 67 -22.89 18.99 14.49
CA ILE A 67 -23.20 17.89 15.41
C ILE A 67 -22.68 16.56 14.86
N GLU A 68 -22.72 16.39 13.55
CA GLU A 68 -22.24 15.22 12.80
C GLU A 68 -20.71 15.07 12.83
N CYS A 69 -19.97 16.11 13.22
CA CYS A 69 -18.52 16.19 13.15
C CYS A 69 -17.83 16.18 14.52
N ARG A 70 -18.60 16.23 15.62
CA ARG A 70 -18.05 16.23 16.97
C ARG A 70 -17.44 14.87 17.31
N ILE A 71 -16.14 14.88 17.56
CA ILE A 71 -15.40 13.74 18.10
C ILE A 71 -15.24 14.00 19.59
N TYR A 72 -15.65 13.02 20.41
CA TYR A 72 -15.54 13.09 21.86
C TYR A 72 -14.39 12.18 22.31
N ASP A 73 -13.45 12.72 23.08
CA ASP A 73 -12.45 11.91 23.76
C ASP A 73 -13.15 11.08 24.86
N ILE A 74 -12.89 9.77 24.86
CA ILE A 74 -13.41 8.79 25.82
C ILE A 74 -12.34 8.33 26.80
#